data_AF-A0A9D9YM93-F1
#
_entry.id   AF-A0A9D9YM93-F1
#
_cell.length_a   1.000
_cell.length_b   1.000
_cell.length_c   1.000
_cell.angle_alpha   90.00
_cell.angle_beta   90.00
_cell.angle_gamma   90.00
#
_symmetry.space_group_name_H-M   'P 1'
#
loop_
_entity.id
_entity.type
_entity.pdbx_description
1 polymer ?
#
loop_
_entity_poly.entity_id
_entity_poly.type
_entity_poly.pdbx_seq_one_letter_code
_entity_poly.pdbx_strand_id
1 'polypeptide(L)'
;MARRRKQPVIDLTLDPETRRGLAVVGLFAFAIILLLGYFDLAGSLGQALDEGVSHVFGWDKIILPFIFMAWGYSVLAPDRFSLRLTNAIGIFLFFLTLN
;
A
#
# COMPACT_ATOMS: atom_id res chain seq x y z
N MET A 1 -29.88 -13.68 42.31
CA MET A 1 -28.45 -13.64 41.93
C MET A 1 -28.33 -13.61 40.41
N ALA A 2 -28.03 -12.45 39.82
CA ALA A 2 -27.94 -12.31 38.37
C ALA A 2 -26.53 -12.67 37.86
N ARG A 3 -26.42 -13.73 37.04
CA ARG A 3 -25.17 -14.10 36.36
C ARG A 3 -24.85 -13.03 35.30
N ARG A 4 -23.91 -12.12 35.59
CA ARG A 4 -23.29 -11.26 34.57
C ARG A 4 -22.62 -12.16 33.52
N ARG A 5 -23.23 -12.31 32.34
CA ARG A 5 -22.56 -12.84 31.14
C ARG A 5 -21.42 -11.89 30.79
N LYS A 6 -20.18 -12.33 30.94
CA LYS A 6 -19.02 -11.63 30.40
C LYS A 6 -19.18 -11.60 28.89
N GLN A 7 -19.36 -10.41 28.33
CA GLN A 7 -19.36 -10.23 26.87
C GLN A 7 -17.95 -10.57 26.35
N PRO A 8 -17.84 -11.36 25.26
CA PRO A 8 -16.56 -11.57 24.61
C PRO A 8 -16.14 -10.23 24.02
N VAL A 9 -15.15 -9.59 24.63
CA VAL A 9 -14.48 -8.43 24.05
C VAL A 9 -13.75 -8.98 22.84
N ILE A 10 -14.14 -8.55 21.64
CA ILE A 10 -13.43 -8.94 20.42
C ILE A 10 -12.06 -8.29 20.50
N ASP A 11 -11.04 -9.05 20.91
CA ASP A 11 -9.65 -8.62 20.83
C ASP A 11 -9.27 -8.57 19.35
N LEU A 12 -9.37 -7.37 18.75
CA LEU A 12 -8.81 -7.05 17.42
C LEU A 12 -7.28 -6.92 17.46
N THR A 13 -6.64 -7.38 18.52
CA THR A 13 -5.19 -7.43 18.69
C THR A 13 -4.64 -8.54 17.80
N LEU A 14 -4.41 -8.20 16.53
CA LEU A 14 -3.73 -9.09 15.59
C LEU A 14 -2.28 -9.30 16.04
N ASP A 15 -1.83 -10.54 15.94
CA ASP A 15 -0.41 -10.85 16.13
C ASP A 15 0.45 -9.97 15.20
N PRO A 16 1.60 -9.47 15.69
CA PRO A 16 2.47 -8.57 14.91
C PRO A 16 2.85 -9.15 13.54
N GLU A 17 3.00 -10.47 13.47
CA GLU A 17 3.31 -11.20 12.24
C GLU A 17 2.14 -11.19 11.25
N THR A 18 0.92 -11.45 11.72
CA THR A 18 -0.30 -11.40 10.91
C THR A 18 -0.56 -9.99 10.38
N ARG A 19 -0.39 -8.96 11.23
CA ARG A 19 -0.54 -7.56 10.82
C ARG A 19 0.45 -7.18 9.72
N ARG A 20 1.68 -7.68 9.83
CA ARG A 20 2.75 -7.44 8.85
C ARG A 20 2.45 -8.14 7.53
N GLY A 21 2.05 -9.41 7.57
CA GLY A 21 1.63 -10.14 6.37
C GLY A 21 0.47 -9.45 5.66
N LEU A 22 -0.55 -9.02 6.40
CA LEU A 22 -1.69 -8.28 5.83
C LEU A 22 -1.25 -6.97 5.17
N ALA A 23 -0.33 -6.22 5.79
CA ALA A 23 0.22 -5.00 5.21
C ALA A 23 0.97 -5.27 3.89
N VAL A 24 1.78 -6.34 3.83
CA VAL A 24 2.49 -6.74 2.59
C VAL A 24 1.49 -7.11 1.51
N VAL A 25 0.52 -7.96 1.80
CA VAL A 25 -0.51 -8.37 0.82
C VAL A 25 -1.29 -7.16 0.33
N GLY A 26 -1.69 -6.25 1.22
CA GLY A 26 -2.38 -5.02 0.86
C GLY A 26 -1.55 -4.12 -0.07
N LEU A 27 -0.27 -3.92 0.22
CA LEU A 27 0.64 -3.13 -0.61
C LEU A 27 0.82 -3.73 -2.00
N PHE A 28 1.04 -5.04 -2.09
CA PHE A 28 1.17 -5.73 -3.38
C PHE A 28 -0.12 -5.74 -4.18
N ALA A 29 -1.27 -6.00 -3.54
CA ALA A 29 -2.57 -5.95 -4.19
C ALA A 29 -2.83 -4.54 -4.76
N PHE A 30 -2.55 -3.50 -3.98
CA PHE A 30 -2.71 -2.12 -4.45
C PHE A 30 -1.77 -1.80 -5.62
N ALA A 31 -0.50 -2.21 -5.56
CA ALA A 31 0.44 -2.05 -6.66
C ALA A 31 -0.03 -2.73 -7.95
N ILE A 32 -0.57 -3.95 -7.84
CA ILE A 32 -1.09 -4.70 -8.99
C ILE A 32 -2.34 -4.02 -9.56
N ILE A 33 -3.24 -3.52 -8.71
CA ILE A 33 -4.44 -2.78 -9.16
C ILE A 33 -4.03 -1.51 -9.92
N LEU A 34 -3.05 -0.76 -9.43
CA LEU A 34 -2.52 0.40 -10.15
C LEU A 34 -1.97 0.00 -11.51
N LEU A 35 -1.15 -1.03 -11.56
CA LEU A 35 -0.54 -1.50 -12.79
C LEU A 35 -1.61 -1.96 -13.80
N LEU A 36 -2.60 -2.73 -13.36
CA LEU A 36 -3.76 -3.11 -14.18
C LEU A 36 -4.57 -1.89 -14.63
N GLY A 37 -4.74 -0.89 -13.78
CA GLY A 37 -5.42 0.37 -14.11
C GLY A 37 -4.72 1.12 -15.24
N TYR A 38 -3.39 1.15 -15.25
CA TYR A 38 -2.62 1.80 -16.32
C TYR A 38 -2.77 1.13 -17.68
N PHE A 39 -3.11 -0.16 -17.71
CA PHE A 39 -3.41 -0.91 -18.93
C PHE A 39 -4.91 -1.00 -19.24
N ASP A 40 -5.74 -0.26 -18.51
CA ASP A 40 -7.21 -0.29 -18.64
C ASP A 40 -7.84 -1.66 -18.36
N LEU A 41 -7.15 -2.50 -17.58
CA LEU A 41 -7.57 -3.88 -17.26
C LEU A 41 -8.29 -4.02 -15.91
N ALA A 42 -8.20 -3.01 -15.04
CA ALA A 42 -8.82 -3.03 -13.71
C ALA A 42 -10.27 -2.48 -13.68
N GLY A 43 -10.86 -2.21 -14.86
CA GLY A 43 -12.21 -1.68 -14.99
C GLY A 43 -12.34 -0.25 -14.41
N SER A 44 -13.57 0.13 -14.03
CA SER A 44 -13.88 1.50 -13.59
C SER A 44 -13.09 1.96 -12.35
N LEU A 45 -12.82 1.04 -11.42
CA LEU A 45 -11.98 1.35 -10.24
C LEU A 45 -10.54 1.64 -10.64
N GLY A 46 -9.99 0.88 -11.59
CA GLY A 46 -8.66 1.09 -12.14
C GLY A 46 -8.53 2.43 -12.87
N GLN A 47 -9.54 2.77 -13.69
CA GLN A 47 -9.60 4.04 -14.41
C GLN A 47 -9.67 5.22 -13.45
N ALA A 48 -10.55 5.18 -12.44
CA ALA A 48 -10.65 6.25 -11.45
C ALA A 48 -9.36 6.45 -10.65
N LEU A 49 -8.67 5.34 -10.31
CA LEU A 49 -7.35 5.40 -9.67
C LEU A 49 -6.31 5.97 -10.63
N ASP A 50 -6.31 5.56 -11.89
CA ASP A 50 -5.36 6.05 -12.89
C ASP A 50 -5.51 7.55 -13.12
N GLU A 51 -6.74 8.04 -13.28
CA GLU A 51 -7.03 9.48 -13.43
C GLU A 51 -6.54 10.28 -12.22
N GLY A 52 -6.83 9.80 -11.00
CA GLY A 52 -6.39 10.45 -9.77
C GLY A 52 -4.87 10.49 -9.64
N VAL A 53 -4.18 9.38 -9.95
CA VAL A 53 -2.71 9.32 -9.90
C VAL A 53 -2.09 10.16 -11.02
N SER A 54 -2.65 10.12 -12.22
CA SER A 54 -2.18 10.91 -13.37
C SER A 54 -2.27 12.41 -13.11
N HIS A 55 -3.30 12.85 -12.36
CA HIS A 55 -3.45 14.26 -12.01
C HIS A 55 -2.33 14.76 -11.09
N VAL A 56 -1.83 13.91 -10.20
CA VAL A 56 -0.77 14.27 -9.23
C VAL A 56 0.63 14.05 -9.80
N PHE A 57 0.84 12.96 -10.51
CA PHE A 57 2.17 12.50 -10.92
C PHE A 57 2.43 12.55 -12.43
N GLY A 58 1.42 12.82 -13.26
CA GLY A 58 1.56 12.82 -14.71
C GLY A 58 2.06 11.48 -15.26
N TRP A 59 3.10 11.54 -16.09
CA TRP A 59 3.72 10.37 -16.72
C TRP A 59 4.54 9.51 -15.74
N ASP A 60 4.97 10.09 -14.63
CA ASP A 60 5.83 9.43 -13.65
C ASP A 60 5.09 8.35 -12.85
N LYS A 61 3.75 8.31 -12.98
CA LYS A 61 2.86 7.32 -12.37
C LYS A 61 3.29 5.87 -12.60
N ILE A 62 3.94 5.57 -13.74
CA ILE A 62 4.35 4.21 -14.09
C ILE A 62 5.31 3.59 -13.06
N ILE A 63 6.08 4.42 -12.35
CA ILE A 63 7.06 3.97 -11.34
C ILE A 63 6.37 3.66 -9.99
N LEU A 64 5.22 4.28 -9.74
CA LEU A 64 4.47 4.17 -8.48
C LEU A 64 4.15 2.73 -8.03
N PRO A 65 3.64 1.82 -8.88
CA PRO A 65 3.41 0.43 -8.47
C PRO A 65 4.70 -0.28 -8.04
N PHE A 66 5.84 0.04 -8.66
CA PHE A 66 7.14 -0.52 -8.27
C PHE A 66 7.61 0.00 -6.91
N ILE A 67 7.32 1.26 -6.58
CA ILE A 67 7.58 1.83 -5.25
C ILE A 67 6.77 1.10 -4.19
N PHE A 68 5.48 0.85 -4.44
CA PHE A 68 4.63 0.08 -3.53
C PHE A 68 5.11 -1.37 -3.37
N MET A 69 5.58 -2.02 -4.43
CA MET A 69 6.19 -3.35 -4.34
C MET A 69 7.49 -3.34 -3.54
N ALA A 70 8.38 -2.37 -3.77
CA ALA A 70 9.62 -2.22 -3.01
C ALA A 70 9.35 -1.96 -1.51
N TRP A 71 8.31 -1.19 -1.20
CA TRP A 71 7.87 -0.97 0.18
C TRP A 71 7.24 -2.24 0.77
N GLY A 72 6.40 -2.97 0.03
CA GLY A 72 5.89 -4.27 0.45
C GLY A 72 7.03 -5.25 0.77
N TYR A 73 8.08 -5.27 -0.05
CA TYR A 73 9.25 -6.10 0.16
C TYR A 73 10.07 -5.69 1.40
N SER A 74 10.27 -4.39 1.66
CA SER A 74 10.94 -3.95 2.90
C SER A 74 10.12 -4.26 4.14
N VAL A 75 8.79 -4.16 4.05
CA VAL A 75 7.87 -4.59 5.10
C VAL A 75 7.86 -6.11 5.23
N LEU A 76 8.27 -6.90 4.24
CA LEU A 76 8.41 -8.36 4.35
C LEU A 76 9.77 -8.79 4.94
N ALA A 77 10.87 -8.10 4.61
CA ALA A 77 12.23 -8.43 5.05
C ALA A 77 12.93 -7.20 5.69
N PRO A 78 12.69 -6.93 6.99
CA PRO A 78 13.08 -5.66 7.60
C PRO A 78 14.60 -5.63 7.88
N ASP A 79 15.20 -6.80 8.10
CA ASP A 79 16.62 -7.00 8.42
C ASP A 79 17.54 -6.89 7.19
N ARG A 80 16.99 -6.94 5.98
CA ARG A 80 17.76 -6.89 4.73
C ARG A 80 17.70 -5.53 4.04
N PHE A 81 16.65 -4.73 4.27
CA PHE A 81 16.42 -3.47 3.57
C PHE A 81 15.70 -2.44 4.47
N SER A 82 16.46 -1.50 5.04
CA SER A 82 15.88 -0.34 5.74
C SER A 82 15.51 0.75 4.74
N LEU A 83 14.45 0.56 3.98
CA LEU A 83 13.80 1.68 3.28
C LEU A 83 13.13 2.56 4.35
N ARG A 84 13.86 3.57 4.83
CA ARG A 84 13.30 4.57 5.73
C ARG A 84 12.16 5.30 5.01
N LEU A 85 11.07 5.56 5.73
CA LEU A 85 9.92 6.33 5.25
C LEU A 85 10.35 7.66 4.59
N THR A 86 11.44 8.26 5.10
CA THR A 86 12.09 9.46 4.57
C THR A 86 12.54 9.31 3.11
N ASN A 87 13.04 8.14 2.70
CA ASN A 87 13.46 7.89 1.33
C ASN A 87 12.25 7.77 0.40
N ALA A 88 11.18 7.14 0.86
CA ALA A 88 9.93 7.06 0.10
C ALA A 88 9.31 8.46 -0.11
N ILE A 89 9.34 9.31 0.92
CA ILE A 89 8.90 10.71 0.83
C ILE A 89 9.79 11.52 -0.11
N GLY A 90 11.11 11.33 -0.05
CA GLY A 90 12.05 12.02 -0.94
C GLY A 90 11.84 11.65 -2.42
N ILE A 91 11.63 10.36 -2.70
CA ILE A 91 11.30 9.89 -4.05
C ILE A 91 9.95 10.47 -4.50
N PHE A 92 8.94 10.47 -3.62
CA PHE A 92 7.62 11.07 -3.91
C PHE A 92 7.73 12.57 -4.25
N LEU A 93 8.46 13.35 -3.44
CA LEU A 93 8.66 14.78 -3.67
C LEU A 93 9.47 15.06 -4.95
N PHE A 94 10.43 14.19 -5.28
CA PHE A 94 11.18 14.28 -6.52
C PHE A 94 10.28 14.13 -7.75
N PHE A 95 9.36 13.18 -7.74
CA PHE A 95 8.39 13.03 -8.84
C PHE A 95 7.38 14.19 -8.89
N LEU A 96 6.94 14.70 -7.74
CA LEU A 96 6.04 15.84 -7.70
C LEU A 96 6.64 17.11 -8.33
N THR A 97 7.97 17.26 -8.32
CA THR A 97 8.64 18.40 -8.97
C THR A 97 9.03 18.15 -10.43
N LEU A 98 9.01 16.91 -10.90
CA LEU A 98 9.38 16.57 -12.29
C LEU A 98 8.21 16.79 -13.28
N ASN A 99 6.98 16.75 -12.77
CA ASN A 99 5.73 17.01 -13.50
C ASN A 99 5.44 18.51 -13.60
#